data_AF-A0AAD6S1X0-F1
#
_entry.id   AF-A0AAD6S1X0-F1
#
_cell.length_a   1.000
_cell.length_b   1.000
_cell.length_c   1.000
_cell.angle_alpha   90.00
_cell.angle_beta   90.00
_cell.angle_gamma   90.00
#
_symmetry.space_group_name_H-M   'P 1'
#
loop_
_entity.id
_entity.type
_entity.pdbx_description
1 polymer ?
#
loop_
_entity_poly.entity_id
_entity_poly.type
_entity_poly.pdbx_seq_one_letter_code
_entity_poly.pdbx_strand_id
1 'polypeptide(L)'
;MGMVWDATDYSCGYDATFGILTNMWLQNPDAWSPRFQSIGTYFRLWTRLLEQVKSGHLILEHARDIIRSRMHLARPSDFPYGTNGTSI
;
A
#
# COMPACT_ATOMS: atom_id res chain seq x y z
N MET A 1 -1.45 -0.84 -14.94
CA MET A 1 -0.85 0.28 -14.18
C MET A 1 -0.18 -0.33 -12.96
N GLY A 2 1.15 -0.29 -12.89
CA GLY A 2 1.94 -0.81 -11.76
C GLY A 2 2.71 0.33 -11.10
N MET A 3 2.99 0.20 -9.80
CA MET A 3 3.86 1.14 -9.10
C MET A 3 5.28 1.06 -9.68
N VAL A 4 5.90 2.21 -9.90
CA VAL A 4 7.29 2.26 -10.35
C VAL A 4 8.18 1.93 -9.16
N TRP A 5 8.91 0.83 -9.26
CA TRP A 5 9.95 0.48 -8.29
C TRP A 5 11.15 1.41 -8.50
N ASP A 6 11.61 2.05 -7.43
CA ASP A 6 12.94 2.63 -7.40
C ASP A 6 13.85 1.77 -6.50
N ALA A 7 15.13 1.70 -6.84
CA ALA A 7 16.13 0.92 -6.11
C ALA A 7 16.55 1.57 -4.77
N THR A 8 15.86 2.64 -4.35
CA THR A 8 16.28 3.51 -3.25
C THR A 8 15.68 3.03 -1.94
N ASP A 9 14.42 2.62 -1.97
CA ASP A 9 13.63 2.42 -0.75
C ASP A 9 13.36 0.94 -0.41
N TYR A 10 13.87 0.01 -1.22
CA TYR A 10 13.73 -1.44 -1.03
C TYR A 10 12.26 -1.86 -0.80
N SER A 11 11.33 -1.19 -1.48
CA SER A 11 9.88 -1.33 -1.31
C SER A 11 9.27 -2.52 -2.07
N CYS A 12 10.05 -3.39 -2.70
CA CYS A 12 9.54 -4.37 -3.67
C CYS A 12 8.41 -5.25 -3.12
N GLY A 13 8.48 -5.67 -1.85
CA GLY A 13 7.40 -6.42 -1.18
C GLY A 13 6.13 -5.59 -0.99
N TYR A 14 6.27 -4.31 -0.67
CA TYR A 14 5.16 -3.36 -0.58
C TYR A 14 4.57 -3.10 -1.97
N ASP A 15 5.40 -2.91 -2.99
CA ASP A 15 4.97 -2.60 -4.36
C ASP A 15 4.20 -3.76 -4.99
N ALA A 16 4.70 -4.99 -4.81
CA ALA A 16 4.00 -6.19 -5.26
C ALA A 16 2.65 -6.33 -4.55
N THR A 17 2.64 -6.24 -3.21
CA THR A 17 1.43 -6.43 -2.41
C THR A 17 0.38 -5.37 -2.70
N PHE A 18 0.74 -4.09 -2.59
CA PHE A 18 -0.18 -2.99 -2.83
C PHE A 18 -0.55 -2.86 -4.30
N GLY A 19 0.31 -3.29 -5.23
CA GLY A 19 -0.01 -3.35 -6.65
C GLY A 19 -1.15 -4.33 -6.94
N ILE A 20 -1.06 -5.54 -6.38
CA ILE A 20 -2.12 -6.54 -6.48
C ILE A 20 -3.42 -6.03 -5.84
N LEU A 21 -3.34 -5.50 -4.62
CA LEU A 21 -4.52 -4.99 -3.91
C LEU A 21 -5.21 -3.84 -4.67
N THR A 22 -4.44 -2.92 -5.24
CA THR A 22 -4.98 -1.85 -6.10
C THR A 22 -5.65 -2.42 -7.34
N ASN A 23 -5.01 -3.35 -8.03
CA ASN A 23 -5.57 -3.94 -9.24
C ASN A 23 -6.90 -4.67 -8.95
N MET A 24 -6.96 -5.42 -7.84
CA MET A 24 -8.20 -6.04 -7.38
C MET A 24 -9.29 -4.99 -7.14
N TRP A 25 -8.96 -3.95 -6.37
CA TRP A 25 -9.93 -2.89 -6.03
C TRP A 25 -10.43 -2.14 -7.27
N LEU A 26 -9.55 -1.79 -8.21
CA LEU A 26 -9.91 -1.07 -9.44
C LEU A 26 -10.86 -1.86 -10.35
N GLN A 27 -10.80 -3.20 -10.33
CA GLN A 27 -11.73 -4.04 -11.10
C GLN A 27 -13.17 -3.95 -10.59
N ASN A 28 -13.37 -3.85 -9.28
CA ASN A 28 -14.70 -3.71 -8.68
C ASN A 28 -14.63 -3.05 -7.29
N PRO A 29 -14.56 -1.70 -7.23
CA PRO A 29 -14.45 -0.98 -5.96
C PRO A 29 -15.59 -1.29 -4.99
N ASP A 30 -16.81 -1.43 -5.50
CA ASP A 30 -18.01 -1.65 -4.67
C ASP A 30 -17.97 -3.02 -3.99
N ALA A 31 -17.43 -4.04 -4.65
CA ALA A 31 -17.27 -5.37 -4.07
C ALA A 31 -16.06 -5.46 -3.11
N TRP A 32 -14.95 -4.79 -3.44
CA TRP A 32 -13.70 -4.93 -2.69
C TRP A 32 -13.58 -3.96 -1.51
N SER A 33 -14.19 -2.77 -1.56
CA SER A 33 -14.16 -1.79 -0.47
C SER A 33 -14.69 -2.38 0.85
N PRO A 34 -15.89 -3.00 0.92
CA PRO A 34 -16.38 -3.57 2.18
C PRO A 34 -15.48 -4.69 2.70
N ARG A 35 -14.95 -5.53 1.81
CA ARG A 35 -14.05 -6.64 2.16
C ARG A 35 -12.76 -6.11 2.77
N PHE A 36 -12.10 -5.16 2.12
CA PHE A 36 -10.88 -4.55 2.64
C PHE A 36 -11.14 -3.86 3.98
N GLN A 37 -12.23 -3.11 4.10
CA GLN A 37 -12.55 -2.43 5.35
C GLN A 37 -12.79 -3.39 6.54
N SER A 38 -13.23 -4.63 6.27
CA SER A 38 -13.41 -5.65 7.30
C SER A 38 -12.11 -6.28 7.82
N ILE A 39 -11.03 -6.31 7.03
CA ILE A 39 -9.77 -6.99 7.37
C ILE A 39 -9.08 -6.32 8.55
N GLY A 40 -9.01 -4.99 8.55
CA GLY A 40 -8.29 -4.28 9.60
C GLY A 40 -8.01 -2.83 9.28
N THR A 41 -7.34 -2.16 10.22
CA THR A 41 -7.15 -0.70 10.19
C THR A 41 -6.32 -0.24 8.99
N TYR A 42 -5.27 -0.98 8.61
CA TYR A 42 -4.45 -0.63 7.44
C TYR A 42 -5.22 -0.81 6.12
N PHE A 43 -6.05 -1.85 5.98
CA PHE A 43 -6.89 -2.02 4.79
C PHE A 43 -8.02 -1.00 4.70
N ARG A 44 -8.61 -0.59 5.84
CA ARG A 44 -9.54 0.55 5.89
C ARG A 44 -8.88 1.83 5.41
N LEU A 45 -7.67 2.11 5.90
CA LEU A 45 -6.89 3.26 5.45
C LEU A 45 -6.58 3.15 3.96
N TRP A 46 -6.15 1.98 3.49
CA TRP A 46 -5.85 1.74 2.08
C TRP A 46 -7.03 2.05 1.18
N THR A 47 -8.22 1.57 1.53
CA THR A 47 -9.45 1.82 0.77
C THR A 47 -9.71 3.33 0.62
N ARG A 48 -9.58 4.10 1.71
CA ARG A 48 -9.74 5.57 1.68
C ARG A 48 -8.66 6.27 0.86
N LEU A 49 -7.44 5.74 0.85
CA LEU A 49 -6.36 6.29 0.03
C LEU A 49 -6.59 5.97 -1.45
N LEU A 50 -7.09 4.79 -1.79
CA LEU A 50 -7.46 4.44 -3.17
C LEU A 50 -8.58 5.31 -3.72
N GLU A 51 -9.54 5.72 -2.90
CA GLU A 51 -10.56 6.71 -3.30
C GLU A 51 -9.94 8.08 -3.63
N GLN A 52 -8.94 8.51 -2.86
CA GLN A 52 -8.18 9.75 -3.13
C GLN A 52 -7.32 9.61 -4.40
N VAL A 53 -6.72 8.44 -4.62
CA VAL A 53 -5.98 8.14 -5.85
C VAL A 53 -6.91 8.17 -7.06
N LYS A 54 -8.08 7.53 -6.97
CA LYS A 54 -9.09 7.50 -8.05
C LYS A 54 -9.60 8.90 -8.39
N SER A 55 -9.71 9.79 -7.41
CA SER A 55 -10.14 11.18 -7.61
C SER A 55 -8.99 12.13 -8.01
N GLY A 56 -7.75 11.63 -8.11
CA GLY A 56 -6.59 12.42 -8.53
C GLY A 56 -5.97 13.30 -7.46
N HIS A 57 -6.41 13.20 -6.20
CA HIS A 57 -5.86 13.98 -5.07
C HIS A 57 -4.54 13.42 -4.53
N LEU A 58 -4.22 12.17 -4.86
CA LEU A 58 -3.05 11.45 -4.36
C LEU A 58 -2.50 10.54 -5.45
N ILE A 59 -1.18 10.35 -5.51
CA ILE A 59 -0.57 9.32 -6.35
C ILE A 59 -0.45 8.00 -5.57
N LEU A 60 -0.41 6.88 -6.29
CA LEU A 60 -0.47 5.56 -5.67
C LEU A 60 0.76 5.28 -4.78
N GLU A 61 1.91 5.77 -5.18
CA GLU A 61 3.18 5.67 -4.45
C GLU A 61 3.07 6.38 -3.09
N HIS A 62 2.52 7.60 -3.05
CA HIS A 62 2.29 8.32 -1.79
C HIS A 62 1.27 7.58 -0.89
N ALA A 63 0.23 6.98 -1.47
CA ALA A 63 -0.70 6.15 -0.71
C ALA A 63 0.02 4.97 -0.04
N ARG A 64 0.90 4.28 -0.78
CA ARG A 64 1.73 3.17 -0.27
C ARG A 64 2.61 3.66 0.88
N ASP A 65 3.30 4.78 0.69
CA ASP A 65 4.25 5.32 1.67
C ASP A 65 3.58 5.76 2.97
N ILE A 66 2.35 6.29 2.89
CA ILE A 66 1.55 6.59 4.08
C ILE A 66 1.30 5.32 4.91
N ILE A 67 0.91 4.21 4.27
CA ILE A 67 0.68 2.97 5.02
C ILE A 67 2.00 2.39 5.54
N ARG A 68 3.04 2.36 4.70
CA ARG A 68 4.36 1.87 5.07
C ARG A 68 4.89 2.60 6.31
N SER A 69 4.79 3.93 6.33
CA SER A 69 5.19 4.76 7.46
C SER A 69 4.40 4.45 8.73
N ARG A 70 3.08 4.27 8.64
CA ARG A 70 2.27 3.90 9.80
C ARG A 70 2.55 2.49 10.31
N MET A 71 2.89 1.54 9.44
CA MET A 71 3.29 0.20 9.85
C MET A 71 4.65 0.23 10.55
N HIS A 72 5.64 0.95 9.99
CA HIS A 72 6.95 1.14 10.59
C HIS A 72 6.87 1.84 11.95
N LEU A 73 6.12 2.94 12.07
CA LEU A 73 5.91 3.64 13.34
C LEU A 73 5.29 2.76 14.43
N ALA A 74 4.37 1.87 14.05
CA ALA A 74 3.70 0.98 15.00
C ALA A 74 4.59 -0.20 15.42
N ARG A 75 5.31 -0.80 14.46
CA ARG A 75 6.15 -1.99 14.68
C ARG A 75 7.41 -1.91 13.82
N PRO A 76 8.42 -1.14 14.23
CA PRO A 76 9.58 -0.84 13.39
C PRO A 76 10.46 -2.06 13.12
N SER A 77 10.46 -3.05 14.03
CA SER A 77 11.14 -4.33 13.87
C SER A 77 10.52 -5.21 12.78
N ASP A 78 9.19 -5.16 12.66
CA ASP A 78 8.42 -6.04 11.78
C ASP A 78 8.26 -5.42 10.38
N PHE A 79 8.28 -4.08 10.31
CA PHE A 79 8.16 -3.32 9.08
C PHE A 79 9.34 -2.37 8.91
N PRO A 80 10.58 -2.87 8.76
CA PRO A 80 11.76 -2.01 8.67
C PRO A 80 11.79 -1.16 7.39
N TYR A 81 12.51 -0.04 7.48
CA TYR A 81 12.94 0.73 6.32
C TYR A 81 14.31 0.26 5.82
N GLY A 82 14.59 0.49 4.53
CA GLY A 82 15.85 0.14 3.90
C GLY A 82 16.02 -1.36 3.62
N THR A 83 17.28 -1.80 3.58
CA THR A 83 17.70 -3.17 3.19
C THR A 83 17.37 -4.25 4.21
N ASN A 84 16.96 -3.89 5.42
CA ASN A 84 16.84 -4.83 6.52
C ASN A 84 15.68 -5.81 6.27
N GLY A 85 15.97 -7.12 6.20
CA GLY A 85 15.00 -8.16 5.85
C GLY A 85 14.78 -8.38 4.35
N THR A 86 15.58 -7.74 3.48
CA THR A 86 15.60 -8.03 2.04
C THR A 86 16.74 -9.00 1.70
N SER A 87 16.48 -9.93 0.76
CA SER A 87 17.53 -10.79 0.21
C SER A 87 18.30 -9.97 -0.83
N ILE A 88 19.38 -9.32 -0.39
CA ILE A 88 20.41 -8.78 -1.28
C ILE A 88 21.27 -9.90 -1.87
#